data_AF-A0A645DYI6-F1
#
_entry.id   AF-A0A645DYI6-F1
#
_cell.length_a   1.000
_cell.length_b   1.000
_cell.length_c   1.000
_cell.angle_alpha   90.00
_cell.angle_beta   90.00
_cell.angle_gamma   90.00
#
_symmetry.space_group_name_H-M   'P 1'
#
loop_
_entity.id
_entity.type
_entity.pdbx_description
1 polymer ?
#
loop_
_entity_poly.entity_id
_entity_poly.type
_entity_poly.pdbx_seq_one_letter_code
_entity_poly.pdbx_strand_id
1 'polypeptide(L)'
;MTNRRKEFESQMKQIMEYIVIKGEIPELDDFGKECLHQCCESGFLTGVETDRALSGDIIIGIMAPKVLKSGLEFCYPKTSFETKVNVVLIITTIASTVIAIIQTLRLS
;
A
#
# COMPACT_ATOMS: atom_id res chain seq x y z
N MET A 1 -14.54 -0.24 14.32
CA MET A 1 -13.38 -1.15 14.37
C MET A 1 -12.40 -0.73 13.30
N THR A 2 -11.41 0.07 13.66
CA THR A 2 -10.27 0.34 12.78
C THR A 2 -9.59 -1.00 12.51
N ASN A 3 -9.50 -1.40 11.25
CA ASN A 3 -8.97 -2.69 10.88
C ASN A 3 -7.46 -2.67 11.16
N ARG A 4 -7.02 -3.30 12.25
CA ARG A 4 -5.61 -3.34 12.70
C ARG A 4 -4.64 -3.72 11.57
N ARG A 5 -5.10 -4.52 10.61
CA ARG A 5 -4.34 -4.84 9.39
C ARG A 5 -4.06 -3.62 8.52
N LYS A 6 -5.05 -2.73 8.33
CA LYS A 6 -4.88 -1.50 7.54
C LYS A 6 -3.92 -0.52 8.20
N GLU A 7 -3.93 -0.45 9.53
CA GLU A 7 -3.00 0.36 10.30
C GLU A 7 -1.57 -0.17 10.15
N PHE A 8 -1.39 -1.49 10.26
CA PHE A 8 -0.11 -2.15 10.01
C PHE A 8 0.40 -1.89 8.59
N GLU A 9 -0.44 -2.12 7.58
CA GLU A 9 -0.11 -1.86 6.18
C GLU A 9 0.22 -0.38 5.93
N SER A 10 -0.52 0.54 6.55
CA SER A 10 -0.26 1.98 6.47
C SER A 10 1.11 2.34 7.05
N GLN A 11 1.46 1.80 8.21
CA GLN A 11 2.74 2.07 8.86
C GLN A 11 3.91 1.53 8.03
N MET A 12 3.79 0.30 7.51
CA MET A 12 4.78 -0.28 6.59
C MET A 12 5.01 0.62 5.37
N LYS A 13 3.94 1.16 4.77
CA LYS A 13 4.04 2.08 3.63
C LYS A 13 4.79 3.36 4.00
N GLN A 14 4.43 4.00 5.11
CA GLN A 14 5.08 5.24 5.55
C GLN A 14 6.59 5.06 5.76
N ILE A 15 6.99 3.94 6.37
CA ILE A 15 8.41 3.59 6.58
C ILE A 15 9.12 3.44 5.23
N MET A 16 8.54 2.68 4.30
CA MET A 16 9.14 2.49 2.98
C MET A 16 9.21 3.78 2.18
N GLU A 17 8.17 4.60 2.20
CA GLU A 17 8.16 5.92 1.53
C GLU A 17 9.24 6.84 2.10
N TYR A 18 9.41 6.85 3.42
CA TYR A 18 10.48 7.60 4.07
C TYR A 18 11.85 7.15 3.58
N ILE A 19 12.11 5.83 3.54
CA ILE A 19 13.37 5.26 3.04
C ILE A 19 13.60 5.64 1.57
N VAL A 20 12.57 5.64 0.73
CA VAL A 20 12.69 6.06 -0.68
C VAL A 20 13.08 7.54 -0.79
N ILE A 21 12.50 8.41 0.03
CA ILE A 21 12.70 9.86 -0.04
C ILE A 21 14.02 10.30 0.59
N LYS A 22 14.37 9.71 1.75
CA LYS A 22 15.50 10.15 2.57
C LYS A 22 16.73 9.24 2.46
N GLY A 23 16.55 7.98 2.06
CA GLY A 23 17.63 7.00 2.02
C GLY A 23 18.09 6.51 3.40
N GLU A 24 17.30 6.75 4.44
CA GLU A 24 17.59 6.38 5.83
C GLU A 24 16.33 5.82 6.51
N ILE A 25 16.50 5.14 7.65
CA ILE A 25 15.38 4.63 8.44
C ILE A 25 14.92 5.74 9.40
N PRO A 26 13.62 6.03 9.50
CA PRO A 26 13.11 7.00 10.47
C PRO A 26 13.27 6.49 11.91
N GLU A 27 13.09 7.36 12.89
CA GLU A 27 12.93 6.93 14.28
C GLU A 27 11.62 6.14 14.44
N LEU A 28 11.69 4.95 15.06
CA LEU A 28 10.58 4.02 15.18
C LEU A 28 10.30 3.68 16.64
N ASP A 29 9.01 3.70 17.00
CA ASP A 29 8.49 3.07 18.20
C ASP A 29 8.44 1.54 18.02
N ASP A 30 8.11 0.79 19.07
CA ASP A 30 8.14 -0.68 19.01
C ASP A 30 7.19 -1.26 17.96
N PHE A 31 6.04 -0.60 17.73
CA PHE A 31 5.13 -0.95 16.64
C PHE A 31 5.74 -0.70 15.27
N GLY A 32 6.41 0.44 15.07
CA GLY A 32 7.15 0.75 13.85
C GLY A 32 8.29 -0.22 13.59
N LYS A 33 9.01 -0.66 14.63
CA LYS A 33 10.06 -1.69 14.51
C LYS A 33 9.49 -3.04 14.06
N GLU A 34 8.32 -3.44 14.58
CA GLU A 34 7.61 -4.64 14.13
C GLU A 34 7.21 -4.54 12.65
N CYS A 35 6.70 -3.37 12.24
CA CYS A 35 6.39 -3.13 10.83
C CYS A 35 7.63 -3.19 9.93
N LEU A 36 8.77 -2.63 10.39
CA LEU A 36 10.03 -2.69 9.67
C LEU A 36 10.58 -4.13 9.56
N HIS A 37 10.51 -4.89 10.65
CA HIS A 37 10.89 -6.31 10.66
C HIS A 37 10.05 -7.09 9.65
N GLN A 38 8.72 -6.88 9.63
CA GLN A 38 7.86 -7.50 8.65
C GLN A 38 8.18 -7.07 7.20
N CYS A 39 8.58 -5.82 6.97
CA CYS A 39 9.05 -5.37 5.65
C CYS A 39 10.32 -6.12 5.21
N CYS A 40 11.24 -6.42 6.13
CA CYS A 40 12.45 -7.19 5.86
C CYS A 40 12.11 -8.66 5.57
N GLU A 41 11.30 -9.30 6.42
CA GLU A 41 10.82 -10.68 6.25
C GLU A 41 10.03 -10.88 4.94
N SER A 42 9.26 -9.88 4.55
CA SER A 42 8.48 -9.90 3.29
C SER A 42 9.35 -9.61 2.05
N GLY A 43 10.64 -9.35 2.22
CA GLY A 43 11.56 -9.01 1.13
C GLY A 43 11.20 -7.69 0.44
N PHE A 44 10.68 -6.71 1.17
CA PHE A 44 10.40 -5.37 0.65
C PHE A 44 11.60 -4.43 0.74
N LEU A 45 12.55 -4.74 1.63
CA LEU A 45 13.72 -3.93 1.91
C LEU A 45 15.00 -4.75 1.77
N THR A 46 16.10 -4.05 1.50
CA THR A 46 17.47 -4.58 1.58
C THR A 46 18.38 -3.56 2.26
N GLY A 47 19.53 -4.00 2.77
CA GLY A 47 20.47 -3.13 3.49
C GLY A 47 19.97 -2.69 4.86
N VAL A 48 18.96 -3.41 5.37
CA VAL A 48 18.45 -3.37 6.74
C VAL A 48 18.42 -4.81 7.23
N GLU A 49 19.04 -5.06 8.38
CA GLU A 49 18.92 -6.32 9.10
C GLU A 49 18.05 -6.08 10.31
N THR A 50 17.13 -7.00 10.55
CA THR A 50 16.27 -6.98 11.73
C THR A 50 16.30 -8.35 12.36
N ASP A 51 16.52 -8.40 13.67
CA ASP A 51 16.49 -9.65 14.41
C ASP A 51 15.64 -9.49 15.67
N ARG A 52 14.95 -10.56 16.06
CA ARG A 52 14.14 -10.59 17.27
C ARG A 52 14.97 -11.21 18.38
N ALA A 53 15.36 -10.38 19.35
CA ALA A 53 16.07 -10.83 20.53
C ALA A 53 15.21 -11.79 21.37
N LEU A 54 15.87 -12.58 22.23
CA LEU A 54 15.19 -13.48 23.17
C LEU A 54 14.26 -12.75 24.15
N SER A 55 14.48 -11.46 24.40
CA SER A 55 13.59 -10.59 25.19
C SER A 55 12.30 -10.22 24.47
N GLY A 56 12.20 -10.48 23.17
CA GLY A 56 11.11 -10.05 22.31
C GLY A 56 11.36 -8.72 21.58
N ASP A 57 12.44 -8.02 21.94
CA ASP A 57 12.83 -6.74 21.33
C ASP A 57 13.34 -6.94 19.90
N ILE A 58 13.03 -5.99 19.02
CA ILE A 58 13.56 -5.97 17.65
C ILE A 58 14.81 -5.11 17.60
N ILE A 59 15.92 -5.74 17.22
CA ILE A 59 17.21 -5.09 16.99
C ILE A 59 17.29 -4.76 15.50
N ILE A 60 17.69 -3.53 15.18
CA ILE A 60 17.81 -3.05 13.80
C ILE A 60 19.28 -2.75 13.51
N GLY A 61 19.85 -3.47 12.55
CA GLY A 61 21.14 -3.18 11.93
C GLY A 61 20.94 -2.40 10.64
N ILE A 62 21.44 -1.16 10.59
CA ILE A 62 21.30 -0.29 9.41
C ILE A 62 22.61 -0.26 8.65
N MET A 63 22.58 -0.59 7.36
CA MET A 63 23.71 -0.42 6.45
C MET A 63 23.40 0.67 5.42
N ALA A 64 22.62 0.32 4.40
CA ALA A 64 22.26 1.19 3.30
C ALA A 64 20.84 0.81 2.85
N PRO A 65 19.81 1.33 3.55
CA PRO A 65 18.44 0.89 3.36
C PRO A 65 17.97 1.22 1.95
N LYS A 66 17.42 0.23 1.25
CA LYS A 66 16.83 0.40 -0.08
C LYS A 66 15.54 -0.38 -0.18
N VAL A 67 14.54 0.23 -0.80
CA VAL A 67 13.27 -0.43 -1.10
C VAL A 67 13.41 -1.23 -2.39
N LEU A 68 13.04 -2.51 -2.32
CA LEU A 68 13.02 -3.42 -3.46
C LEU A 68 11.77 -3.21 -4.30
N LYS A 69 11.77 -3.74 -5.52
CA LYS A 69 10.63 -3.66 -6.45
C LYS A 69 9.33 -4.18 -5.83
N SER A 70 9.40 -5.27 -5.06
CA SER A 70 8.30 -5.85 -4.29
C SER A 70 7.69 -4.85 -3.30
N GLY A 71 8.53 -4.11 -2.56
CA GLY A 71 8.10 -3.06 -1.64
C GLY A 71 7.42 -1.90 -2.37
N LEU A 72 7.95 -1.49 -3.52
CA LEU A 72 7.33 -0.45 -4.34
C LEU A 72 5.97 -0.89 -4.90
N GLU A 73 5.84 -2.14 -5.35
CA GLU A 73 4.56 -2.70 -5.81
C GLU A 73 3.54 -2.83 -4.69
N PHE A 74 3.98 -3.06 -3.45
CA PHE A 74 3.13 -3.02 -2.26
C PHE A 74 2.65 -1.60 -1.93
N CYS A 75 3.55 -0.60 -1.97
CA CYS A 75 3.19 0.79 -1.74
C CYS A 75 2.23 1.31 -2.81
N TYR A 76 2.54 1.02 -4.08
CA TYR A 76 1.86 1.49 -5.27
C TYR A 76 1.32 0.31 -6.09
N PRO A 77 0.28 -0.38 -5.60
CA PRO A 77 -0.31 -1.48 -6.34
C PRO A 77 -0.81 -0.97 -7.68
N LYS A 78 -0.41 -1.64 -8.76
CA LYS A 78 -0.92 -1.33 -10.10
C LYS A 78 -2.43 -1.41 -10.03
N THR A 79 -3.10 -0.29 -10.32
CA THR A 79 -4.55 -0.27 -10.48
C THR A 79 -4.88 -1.27 -11.57
N SER A 80 -5.57 -2.36 -11.20
CA SER A 80 -5.86 -3.42 -12.16
C SER A 80 -6.69 -2.83 -13.31
N PHE A 81 -6.45 -3.36 -14.51
CA PHE A 81 -7.25 -3.03 -15.68
C PHE A 81 -8.75 -3.23 -15.42
N GLU A 82 -9.11 -4.20 -14.57
CA GLU A 82 -10.50 -4.49 -14.19
C GLU A 82 -11.18 -3.34 -13.46
N THR A 83 -10.48 -2.62 -12.58
CA THR A 83 -11.05 -1.44 -11.91
C THR A 83 -11.32 -0.33 -12.92
N LYS A 84 -10.45 -0.16 -13.92
CA LYS A 84 -10.66 0.83 -15.00
C LYS A 84 -11.82 0.43 -15.90
N VAL A 85 -11.93 -0.84 -16.27
CA VAL A 85 -13.03 -1.36 -17.09
C VAL A 85 -14.36 -1.22 -16.37
N ASN A 86 -14.46 -1.56 -15.09
CA ASN A 86 -15.69 -1.41 -14.32
C ASN A 86 -16.18 0.04 -14.25
N VAL A 87 -15.28 1.01 -14.05
CA VAL A 87 -15.65 2.43 -14.05
C VAL A 87 -16.19 2.87 -15.43
N VAL A 88 -15.53 2.46 -16.52
CA VAL A 88 -15.98 2.77 -17.89
C VAL A 88 -17.34 2.14 -18.19
N LEU A 89 -17.54 0.88 -17.82
CA LEU A 89 -18.80 0.16 -18.04
C LEU A 89 -19.96 0.86 -17.32
N ILE A 90 -19.78 1.21 -16.03
CA ILE A 90 -20.78 1.94 -15.24
C ILE A 90 -21.16 3.26 -15.91
N ILE A 91 -20.19 4.04 -16.39
CA ILE A 91 -20.46 5.32 -17.07
C ILE A 91 -21.27 5.10 -18.35
N THR A 92 -20.90 4.12 -19.18
CA THR A 92 -21.64 3.83 -20.43
C THR A 92 -23.06 3.36 -20.17
N THR A 93 -23.29 2.54 -19.15
CA THR A 93 -24.64 2.07 -18.78
C THR A 93 -25.52 3.24 -18.34
N ILE A 94 -25.01 4.13 -17.47
CA ILE A 94 -25.75 5.32 -17.02
C ILE A 94 -26.08 6.23 -18.21
N ALA A 95 -25.14 6.46 -19.13
CA ALA A 95 -25.42 7.27 -20.31
C ALA A 95 -26.55 6.67 -21.17
N SER A 96 -26.52 5.35 -21.39
CA SER A 96 -27.52 4.66 -22.20
C SER A 96 -28.93 4.68 -21.57
N THR A 97 -29.03 4.53 -20.24
CA THR A 97 -30.33 4.58 -19.54
C THR A 97 -30.90 5.99 -19.52
N VAL A 98 -30.07 7.02 -19.34
CA VAL A 98 -30.51 8.42 -19.42
C VAL A 98 -31.07 8.75 -20.81
N ILE A 99 -30.40 8.31 -21.87
CA ILE A 99 -30.89 8.52 -23.26
C ILE A 99 -32.24 7.83 -23.47
N ALA A 100 -32.40 6.59 -23.00
CA ALA A 100 -33.66 5.84 -23.15
C ALA A 100 -34.83 6.52 -22.41
N ILE A 101 -34.59 7.05 -21.21
CA ILE A 101 -35.61 7.78 -20.44
C ILE A 101 -36.03 9.06 -21.17
N ILE A 102 -35.08 9.85 -21.68
CA ILE A 102 -35.37 11.09 -22.41
C ILE A 102 -36.18 10.81 -23.68
N GLN A 103 -35.83 9.76 -24.44
CA GLN A 103 -36.56 9.38 -25.64
C GLN A 103 -38.00 8.95 -25.33
N THR A 104 -38.20 8.19 -24.25
CA THR A 104 -39.53 7.73 -23.82
C THR A 104 -40.42 8.91 -23.40
N LEU A 105 -39.87 9.88 -22.66
CA LEU A 105 -40.59 11.09 -22.25
C LEU A 105 -40.92 12.06 -23.40
N ARG A 106 -40.16 12.03 -24.51
CA ARG A 106 -40.46 12.83 -25.70
C ARG A 106 -41.52 12.21 -26.61
N LEU A 107 -41.79 10.92 -26.45
CA LEU A 107 -42.74 10.16 -27.26
C LEU A 107 -44.12 9.99 -26.58
N SER A 108 -44.26 10.37 -25.29
CA SER A 108 -45.54 10.45 -24.57
C SER A 108 -46.11 11.86 -24.61
#